data_AF-A0A0D6EG11-F1
#
_entry.id   AF-A0A0D6EG11-F1
#
_cell.length_a   1.000
_cell.length_b   1.000
_cell.length_c   1.000
_cell.angle_alpha   90.00
_cell.angle_beta   90.00
_cell.angle_gamma   90.00
#
_symmetry.space_group_name_H-M   'P 1'
#
loop_
_entity.id
_entity.type
_entity.pdbx_description
1 polymer ?
#
loop_
_entity_poly.entity_id
_entity_poly.type
_entity_poly.pdbx_seq_one_letter_code
_entity_poly.pdbx_strand_id
1 'polypeptide(L)'
;MSTLKTVAIAAIHLSPMHPDDLPTPISQKDSYLSSYPGEPVEPKPRRRVSLLSWNWERAEHILWAAVPPFFHVLSLVLLVAALLVESPSTSFMTVKERGGTGRLDYYILNSCAVTPGTTERMCPSRSTMVNFVPSLAMISSSLPGLSAAKLPFFSHQTPSIFLSSVVLLLAALIIYIPLWTLVYFPSARLPGFLVRFYRYHARNLFYFSGILSFVSFILTVTIGVGYKLFLMGFASDFNTWYMFAIFETGSTTLDWSAEIGSAFDLVWAASTFTALTVISINIALHNGLDEKVEWPADEKASCPY
;
A
#
# COMPACT_ATOMS: atom_id res chain seq x y z
N MET A 1 -18.52 52.98 15.64
CA MET A 1 -17.87 52.20 14.57
C MET A 1 -18.90 52.00 13.46
N SER A 2 -18.79 52.78 12.38
CA SER A 2 -19.81 52.96 11.34
C SER A 2 -19.54 52.11 10.09
N THR A 3 -20.56 51.36 9.69
CA THR A 3 -21.13 51.21 8.32
C THR A 3 -20.31 51.53 7.06
N LEU A 4 -20.24 50.51 6.18
CA LEU A 4 -20.66 50.46 4.75
C LEU A 4 -20.09 51.41 3.66
N LYS A 5 -19.81 50.74 2.52
CA LYS A 5 -19.84 51.19 1.09
C LYS A 5 -18.68 52.13 0.68
N THR A 6 -17.97 51.88 -0.43
CA THR A 6 -18.49 52.01 -1.80
C THR A 6 -17.49 51.43 -2.81
N VAL A 7 -18.00 50.78 -3.87
CA VAL A 7 -17.29 50.42 -5.10
C VAL A 7 -17.16 51.65 -6.00
N ALA A 8 -15.98 51.93 -6.56
CA ALA A 8 -15.86 52.79 -7.74
C ALA A 8 -14.71 52.32 -8.64
N ILE A 9 -15.00 52.33 -9.93
CA ILE A 9 -14.28 51.79 -11.08
C ILE A 9 -13.49 52.93 -11.76
N ALA A 10 -12.35 52.55 -12.35
CA ALA A 10 -11.63 53.15 -13.49
C ALA A 10 -11.01 54.55 -13.39
N ALA A 11 -9.72 54.61 -13.73
CA ALA A 11 -9.11 55.45 -14.79
C ALA A 11 -7.59 55.19 -14.76
N ILE A 12 -7.03 54.38 -15.67
CA ILE A 12 -6.28 54.86 -16.84
C ILE A 12 -5.45 56.12 -16.53
N HIS A 13 -4.17 55.92 -16.24
CA HIS A 13 -3.15 56.92 -16.54
C HIS A 13 -2.17 56.32 -17.55
N LEU A 14 -2.50 56.56 -18.82
CA LEU A 14 -1.58 56.57 -19.94
C LEU A 14 -0.39 57.48 -19.58
N SER A 15 0.82 56.94 -19.62
CA SER A 15 2.00 57.77 -19.85
C SER A 15 2.12 58.05 -21.35
N PRO A 16 2.55 59.26 -21.74
CA PRO A 16 2.26 59.81 -23.05
C PRO A 16 3.19 59.25 -24.12
N MET A 17 2.61 58.81 -25.24
CA MET A 17 3.30 58.83 -26.53
C MET A 17 3.60 60.29 -26.88
N HIS A 18 4.87 60.57 -27.19
CA HIS A 18 5.20 61.72 -28.03
C HIS A 18 5.18 61.24 -29.49
N PRO A 19 4.51 61.98 -30.38
CA PRO A 19 4.40 61.64 -31.79
C PRO A 19 5.69 62.06 -32.49
N ASP A 20 6.20 61.22 -33.37
CA ASP A 20 6.38 61.59 -34.77
C ASP A 20 6.94 60.36 -35.52
N ASP A 21 6.14 59.95 -36.51
CA ASP A 21 6.53 59.28 -37.75
C ASP A 21 6.81 57.76 -37.75
N LEU A 22 5.72 57.00 -37.82
CA LEU A 22 5.59 55.86 -38.74
C LEU A 22 4.54 56.26 -39.81
N PRO A 23 4.42 55.58 -40.97
CA PRO A 23 5.34 54.70 -41.70
C PRO A 23 5.38 55.06 -43.21
N THR A 24 6.13 54.35 -44.08
CA THR A 24 5.59 53.80 -45.35
C THR A 24 6.62 52.96 -46.14
N PRO A 25 6.16 52.07 -47.06
CA PRO A 25 6.78 50.77 -47.31
C PRO A 25 7.30 50.57 -48.75
N ILE A 26 8.05 49.47 -48.94
CA ILE A 26 8.31 48.68 -50.16
C ILE A 26 8.92 49.42 -51.37
N SER A 27 10.14 49.03 -51.78
CA SER A 27 10.40 48.70 -53.20
C SER A 27 11.64 47.82 -53.43
N GLN A 28 11.32 46.65 -53.97
CA GLN A 28 12.05 45.58 -54.64
C GLN A 28 13.10 46.03 -55.68
N LYS A 29 14.27 45.35 -55.76
CA LYS A 29 14.73 44.61 -56.96
C LYS A 29 16.15 44.02 -56.84
N ASP A 30 16.17 42.69 -56.95
CA ASP A 30 17.04 41.83 -57.78
C ASP A 30 18.54 42.14 -57.94
N SER A 31 19.39 41.19 -57.51
CA SER A 31 20.39 40.57 -58.41
C SER A 31 20.99 39.26 -57.83
N TYR A 32 20.50 38.15 -58.38
CA TYR A 32 21.17 36.90 -58.80
C TYR A 32 22.47 36.38 -58.15
N LEU A 33 22.39 35.07 -57.85
CA LEU A 33 23.43 34.02 -57.94
C LEU A 33 24.71 34.15 -57.08
N SER A 34 24.84 33.25 -56.10
CA SER A 34 25.95 32.29 -56.14
C SER A 34 25.59 31.03 -55.35
N SER A 35 25.44 29.94 -56.09
CA SER A 35 25.38 28.57 -55.62
C SER A 35 26.80 28.02 -55.43
N TYR A 36 26.93 27.12 -54.45
CA TYR A 36 28.03 26.17 -54.12
C TYR A 36 29.13 26.63 -53.15
N PRO A 37 29.82 25.68 -52.46
CA PRO A 37 29.48 24.29 -52.11
C PRO A 37 29.53 24.03 -50.59
N GLY A 38 29.00 22.87 -50.18
CA GLY A 38 28.97 22.45 -48.77
C GLY A 38 30.34 22.36 -48.12
N GLU A 39 30.45 22.97 -46.95
CA GLU A 39 31.45 22.57 -45.97
C GLU A 39 31.17 21.12 -45.57
N PRO A 40 32.18 20.23 -45.55
CA PRO A 40 31.99 18.95 -44.91
C PRO A 40 31.76 19.22 -43.43
N VAL A 41 30.51 18.99 -42.98
CA VAL A 41 30.18 18.95 -41.56
C VAL A 41 31.10 17.91 -40.94
N GLU A 42 32.11 18.37 -40.20
CA GLU A 42 32.94 17.49 -39.38
C GLU A 42 32.00 16.65 -38.52
N PRO A 43 32.08 15.30 -38.59
CA PRO A 43 31.29 14.49 -37.69
C PRO A 43 31.79 14.79 -36.28
N LYS A 44 30.98 15.55 -35.52
CA LYS A 44 31.15 15.72 -34.07
C LYS A 44 31.53 14.35 -33.51
N PRO A 45 32.66 14.23 -32.80
CA PRO A 45 33.11 12.94 -32.32
C PRO A 45 31.97 12.32 -31.52
N ARG A 46 31.48 11.16 -31.96
CA ARG A 46 30.55 10.33 -31.21
C ARG A 46 31.18 10.19 -29.82
N ARG A 47 30.64 10.93 -28.84
CA ARG A 47 30.99 10.77 -27.43
C ARG A 47 30.87 9.27 -27.18
N ARG A 48 32.00 8.60 -27.02
CA ARG A 48 32.00 7.23 -26.51
C ARG A 48 31.24 7.33 -25.20
N VAL A 49 30.03 6.80 -25.19
CA VAL A 49 29.27 6.63 -23.95
C VAL A 49 30.19 5.77 -23.09
N SER A 50 30.81 6.38 -22.10
CA SER A 50 31.63 5.67 -21.14
C SER A 50 30.71 4.72 -20.40
N LEU A 51 30.68 3.47 -20.84
CA LEU A 51 29.98 2.35 -20.20
C LEU A 51 30.50 2.06 -18.77
N LEU A 52 31.42 2.89 -18.25
CA LEU A 52 32.19 2.65 -17.04
C LEU A 52 32.24 3.84 -16.07
N SER A 53 31.34 4.82 -16.18
CA SER A 53 31.05 5.72 -15.06
C SER A 53 29.72 5.30 -14.46
N TRP A 54 29.76 4.29 -13.59
CA TRP A 54 28.62 3.95 -12.74
C TRP A 54 28.38 5.16 -11.83
N ASN A 55 27.52 6.08 -12.28
CA ASN A 55 27.24 7.30 -11.56
C ASN A 55 26.48 6.90 -10.29
N TRP A 56 27.14 6.96 -9.14
CA TRP A 56 26.56 6.57 -7.85
C TRP A 56 25.21 7.25 -7.60
N GLU A 57 25.09 8.52 -8.00
CA GLU A 57 23.85 9.28 -8.01
C GLU A 57 22.72 8.54 -8.75
N ARG A 58 22.98 7.98 -9.93
CA ARG A 58 21.97 7.25 -10.71
C ARG A 58 21.55 5.96 -10.01
N ALA A 59 22.49 5.24 -9.40
CA ALA A 59 22.21 4.03 -8.64
C ALA A 59 21.40 4.32 -7.37
N GLU A 60 21.75 5.40 -6.67
CA GLU A 60 21.05 5.90 -5.51
C GLU A 60 19.59 6.25 -5.85
N HIS A 61 19.36 6.95 -6.96
CA HIS A 61 18.00 7.28 -7.41
C HIS A 61 17.16 6.07 -7.80
N ILE A 62 17.78 5.08 -8.46
CA ILE A 62 17.13 3.80 -8.75
C ILE A 62 16.73 3.14 -7.43
N LEU A 63 17.64 3.08 -6.46
CA LEU A 63 17.33 2.50 -5.15
C LEU A 63 16.16 3.23 -4.47
N TRP A 64 16.19 4.57 -4.40
CA TRP A 64 15.12 5.36 -3.78
C TRP A 64 13.76 5.18 -4.44
N ALA A 65 13.73 4.98 -5.76
CA ALA A 65 12.49 4.74 -6.48
C ALA A 65 12.01 3.28 -6.38
N ALA A 66 12.91 2.29 -6.29
CA ALA A 66 12.56 0.86 -6.23
C ALA A 66 12.16 0.36 -4.83
N VAL A 67 12.65 1.00 -3.77
CA VAL A 67 12.41 0.57 -2.39
C VAL A 67 10.93 0.67 -1.97
N PRO A 68 10.23 1.80 -2.19
CA PRO A 68 8.81 1.91 -1.81
C PRO A 68 7.88 0.87 -2.46
N PRO A 69 7.93 0.60 -3.79
CA PRO A 69 7.07 -0.40 -4.40
C PRO A 69 7.40 -1.82 -3.94
N PHE A 70 8.67 -2.11 -3.65
CA PHE A 70 9.06 -3.40 -3.08
C PHE A 70 8.39 -3.65 -1.72
N PHE A 71 8.49 -2.69 -0.78
CA PHE A 71 7.84 -2.81 0.52
C PHE A 71 6.32 -2.84 0.42
N HIS A 72 5.73 -2.08 -0.50
CA HIS A 72 4.30 -2.16 -0.81
C HIS A 72 3.85 -3.57 -1.20
N VAL A 73 4.52 -4.15 -2.20
CA VAL A 73 4.16 -5.48 -2.72
C VAL A 73 4.35 -6.54 -1.63
N LEU A 74 5.46 -6.48 -0.90
CA LEU A 74 5.74 -7.45 0.16
C LEU A 74 4.70 -7.38 1.28
N SER A 75 4.36 -6.17 1.76
CA SER A 75 3.29 -6.00 2.75
C SER A 75 1.94 -6.51 2.23
N LEU A 76 1.58 -6.18 0.99
CA LEU A 76 0.33 -6.63 0.38
C LEU A 76 0.24 -8.15 0.30
N VAL A 77 1.32 -8.82 -0.13
CA VAL A 77 1.39 -10.28 -0.19
C VAL A 77 1.23 -10.90 1.20
N LEU A 78 1.89 -10.34 2.22
CA LEU A 78 1.80 -10.84 3.59
C LEU A 78 0.39 -10.66 4.17
N LEU A 79 -0.27 -9.53 3.94
CA LEU A 79 -1.66 -9.30 4.36
C LEU A 79 -2.63 -10.25 3.65
N VAL A 80 -2.50 -10.40 2.33
CA VAL A 80 -3.33 -11.32 1.56
C VAL A 80 -3.11 -12.77 2.01
N ALA A 81 -1.87 -13.16 2.31
CA ALA A 81 -1.56 -14.47 2.87
C ALA A 81 -2.22 -14.66 4.25
N ALA A 82 -2.09 -13.70 5.16
CA ALA A 82 -2.74 -13.75 6.47
C ALA A 82 -4.28 -13.82 6.36
N LEU A 83 -4.88 -13.25 5.31
CA LEU A 83 -6.32 -13.26 5.07
C LEU A 83 -6.83 -14.57 4.45
N LEU A 84 -6.05 -15.19 3.56
CA LEU A 84 -6.54 -16.28 2.68
C LEU A 84 -5.92 -17.66 2.97
N VAL A 85 -4.80 -17.75 3.69
CA VAL A 85 -4.12 -19.04 3.93
C VAL A 85 -4.79 -19.78 5.10
N GLU A 86 -5.42 -20.91 4.79
CA GLU A 86 -6.14 -21.77 5.74
C GLU A 86 -5.32 -23.00 6.15
N SER A 87 -4.11 -22.76 6.67
CA SER A 87 -3.25 -23.82 7.21
C SER A 87 -3.40 -23.90 8.74
N PRO A 88 -3.36 -25.10 9.36
CA PRO A 88 -3.28 -25.21 10.82
C PRO A 88 -2.08 -24.44 11.41
N SER A 89 -1.01 -24.30 10.63
CA SER A 89 0.20 -23.54 11.00
C SER A 89 0.08 -22.04 10.83
N THR A 90 -1.06 -21.51 10.40
CA THR A 90 -1.31 -20.09 10.14
C THR A 90 -2.68 -19.65 10.66
N SER A 91 -3.19 -20.29 11.71
CA SER A 91 -4.39 -19.83 12.41
C SER A 91 -4.06 -18.62 13.30
N PHE A 92 -5.07 -17.81 13.62
CA PHE A 92 -4.95 -16.70 14.57
C PHE A 92 -5.12 -17.18 16.01
N MET A 93 -5.97 -18.18 16.21
CA MET A 93 -6.11 -18.91 17.46
C MET A 93 -6.41 -20.37 17.13
N THR A 94 -5.92 -21.28 17.94
CA THR A 94 -6.20 -22.71 17.82
C THR A 94 -6.64 -23.24 19.18
N VAL A 95 -7.73 -24.00 19.19
CA VAL A 95 -8.20 -24.76 20.35
C VAL A 95 -7.97 -26.22 20.00
N LYS A 96 -7.05 -26.88 20.71
CA LYS A 96 -6.59 -28.23 20.35
C LYS A 96 -6.68 -29.17 21.53
N GLU A 97 -7.02 -30.41 21.24
CA GLU A 97 -6.92 -31.54 22.14
C GLU A 97 -5.46 -31.98 22.24
N ARG A 98 -4.90 -32.00 23.44
CA ARG A 98 -3.55 -32.49 23.72
C ARG A 98 -3.57 -34.02 23.68
N GLY A 99 -2.73 -34.59 22.82
CA GLY A 99 -2.64 -36.04 22.63
C GLY A 99 -3.76 -36.63 21.76
N GLY A 100 -4.62 -35.80 21.17
CA GLY A 100 -5.70 -36.22 20.27
C GLY A 100 -5.69 -35.52 18.92
N THR A 101 -6.77 -35.68 18.17
CA THR A 101 -6.96 -35.07 16.84
C THR A 101 -7.93 -33.89 16.86
N GLY A 102 -8.65 -33.70 17.96
CA GLY A 102 -9.60 -32.60 18.14
C GLY A 102 -8.95 -31.23 17.95
N ARG A 103 -9.52 -30.42 17.06
CA ARG A 103 -8.98 -29.09 16.76
C ARG A 103 -10.05 -28.13 16.28
N LEU A 104 -9.92 -26.86 16.65
CA LEU A 104 -10.64 -25.73 16.09
C LEU A 104 -9.67 -24.58 15.83
N ASP A 105 -9.46 -24.27 14.55
CA ASP A 105 -8.60 -23.20 14.08
C ASP A 105 -9.44 -21.99 13.66
N TYR A 106 -9.12 -20.82 14.20
CA TYR A 106 -9.76 -19.56 13.87
C TYR A 106 -8.94 -18.79 12.83
N TYR A 107 -9.60 -18.37 11.75
CA TYR A 107 -9.05 -17.49 10.72
C TYR A 107 -9.82 -16.17 10.68
N ILE A 108 -9.35 -15.21 9.87
CA ILE A 108 -10.04 -13.92 9.73
C ILE A 108 -11.39 -14.09 9.04
N LEU A 109 -11.52 -14.96 8.03
CA LEU A 109 -12.72 -15.07 7.20
C LEU A 109 -13.57 -16.31 7.48
N ASN A 110 -13.05 -17.28 8.21
CA ASN A 110 -13.73 -18.52 8.55
C ASN A 110 -13.06 -19.18 9.77
N SER A 111 -13.47 -20.40 10.06
CA SER A 111 -12.80 -21.29 11.01
C SER A 111 -12.72 -22.68 10.38
N CYS A 112 -11.88 -23.56 10.93
CA CYS A 112 -11.87 -24.96 10.54
C CYS A 112 -11.88 -25.82 11.79
N ALA A 113 -12.61 -26.93 11.77
CA ALA A 113 -12.63 -27.89 12.86
C ALA A 113 -12.23 -29.30 12.39
N VAL A 114 -11.63 -30.05 13.30
CA VAL A 114 -11.40 -31.50 13.20
C VAL A 114 -12.03 -32.14 14.42
N THR A 115 -12.99 -33.03 14.19
CA THR A 115 -13.67 -33.75 15.27
C THR A 115 -12.70 -34.74 15.94
N PRO A 116 -12.70 -34.85 17.29
CA PRO A 116 -11.87 -35.83 18.00
C PRO A 116 -12.06 -37.25 17.46
N GLY A 117 -10.96 -37.98 17.31
CA GLY A 117 -10.96 -39.35 16.77
C GLY A 117 -11.09 -39.43 15.25
N THR A 118 -11.19 -38.29 14.54
CA THR A 118 -11.24 -38.23 13.07
C THR A 118 -10.07 -37.45 12.49
N THR A 119 -9.87 -37.55 11.18
CA THR A 119 -8.96 -36.70 10.39
C THR A 119 -9.69 -35.77 9.43
N GLU A 120 -11.03 -35.78 9.46
CA GLU A 120 -11.84 -34.97 8.56
C GLU A 120 -11.82 -33.52 9.05
N ARG A 121 -11.35 -32.62 8.17
CA ARG A 121 -11.29 -31.19 8.44
C ARG A 121 -12.40 -30.48 7.71
N MET A 122 -13.32 -29.89 8.46
CA MET A 122 -14.40 -29.09 7.89
C MET A 122 -14.09 -27.60 8.08
N CYS A 123 -14.18 -26.85 6.98
CA CYS A 123 -14.02 -25.40 6.97
C CYS A 123 -15.27 -24.79 6.34
N PRO A 124 -16.10 -24.03 7.08
CA PRO A 124 -17.18 -23.27 6.47
C PRO A 124 -16.66 -22.26 5.45
N SER A 125 -17.54 -21.85 4.54
CA SER A 125 -17.25 -20.85 3.52
C SER A 125 -16.80 -19.53 4.13
N ARG A 126 -15.84 -18.87 3.47
CA ARG A 126 -15.36 -17.54 3.84
C ARG A 126 -16.50 -16.52 3.82
N SER A 127 -16.52 -15.65 4.83
CA SER A 127 -17.51 -14.58 4.94
C SER A 127 -16.88 -13.33 5.57
N THR A 128 -17.40 -12.15 5.24
CA THR A 128 -17.07 -10.91 5.96
C THR A 128 -17.83 -10.79 7.28
N MET A 129 -18.92 -11.53 7.42
CA MET A 129 -19.63 -11.76 8.67
C MET A 129 -19.37 -13.20 9.10
N VAL A 130 -18.30 -13.39 9.86
CA VAL A 130 -17.83 -14.74 10.17
C VAL A 130 -18.67 -15.34 11.28
N ASN A 131 -19.19 -16.53 11.01
CA ASN A 131 -19.88 -17.36 11.97
C ASN A 131 -19.02 -18.59 12.29
N PHE A 132 -18.58 -18.70 13.54
CA PHE A 132 -17.76 -19.82 14.02
C PHE A 132 -18.61 -20.96 14.59
N VAL A 133 -19.92 -20.76 14.77
CA VAL A 133 -20.85 -21.76 15.35
C VAL A 133 -20.80 -23.11 14.61
N PRO A 134 -20.79 -23.18 13.26
CA PRO A 134 -20.76 -24.47 12.58
C PRO A 134 -19.52 -25.31 12.92
N SER A 135 -18.34 -24.69 12.95
CA SER A 135 -17.09 -25.36 13.32
C SER A 135 -17.05 -25.73 14.80
N LEU A 136 -17.53 -24.84 15.66
CA LEU A 136 -17.63 -25.10 17.10
C LEU A 136 -18.57 -26.28 17.40
N ALA A 137 -19.69 -26.38 16.68
CA ALA A 137 -20.68 -27.45 16.86
C ALA A 137 -20.10 -28.84 16.58
N MET A 138 -19.04 -28.95 15.77
CA MET A 138 -18.37 -30.24 15.50
C MET A 138 -17.57 -30.77 16.69
N ILE A 139 -17.05 -29.87 17.53
CA ILE A 139 -16.22 -30.24 18.68
C ILE A 139 -16.89 -29.97 20.02
N SER A 140 -18.06 -29.31 20.04
CA SER A 140 -18.72 -28.84 21.27
C SER A 140 -19.13 -29.99 22.19
N SER A 141 -19.49 -31.15 21.65
CA SER A 141 -19.81 -32.35 22.44
C SER A 141 -18.62 -32.90 23.21
N SER A 142 -17.40 -32.55 22.78
CA SER A 142 -16.14 -32.98 23.37
C SER A 142 -15.50 -31.90 24.24
N LEU A 143 -16.12 -30.72 24.32
CA LEU A 143 -15.71 -29.61 25.17
C LEU A 143 -16.67 -29.46 26.37
N PRO A 144 -16.17 -29.21 27.59
CA PRO A 144 -17.03 -28.86 28.72
C PRO A 144 -17.83 -27.59 28.42
N GLY A 145 -19.15 -27.63 28.61
CA GLY A 145 -20.08 -26.60 28.10
C GLY A 145 -19.76 -25.15 28.54
N LEU A 146 -19.31 -24.94 29.78
CA LEU A 146 -18.91 -23.62 30.26
C LEU A 146 -17.64 -23.09 29.59
N SER A 147 -16.71 -23.98 29.22
CA SER A 147 -15.48 -23.59 28.52
C SER A 147 -15.74 -23.26 27.05
N ALA A 148 -16.60 -24.04 26.37
CA ALA A 148 -17.00 -23.77 24.99
C ALA A 148 -17.71 -22.41 24.85
N ALA A 149 -18.48 -21.99 25.88
CA ALA A 149 -19.12 -20.68 25.93
C ALA A 149 -18.15 -19.50 26.00
N LYS A 150 -16.88 -19.75 26.34
CA LYS A 150 -15.81 -18.73 26.40
C LYS A 150 -15.05 -18.59 25.09
N LEU A 151 -15.44 -19.30 24.04
CA LEU A 151 -14.82 -19.18 22.73
C LEU A 151 -15.55 -18.15 21.85
N PRO A 152 -14.87 -17.54 20.86
CA PRO A 152 -15.51 -16.62 19.93
C PRO A 152 -16.57 -17.33 19.08
N PHE A 153 -17.78 -16.79 19.04
CA PHE A 153 -18.87 -17.30 18.19
C PHE A 153 -18.99 -16.58 16.85
N PHE A 154 -18.66 -15.29 16.82
CA PHE A 154 -18.79 -14.45 15.63
C PHE A 154 -17.67 -13.39 15.58
N SER A 155 -17.36 -12.92 14.37
CA SER A 155 -16.52 -11.75 14.15
C SER A 155 -17.07 -10.89 13.01
N HIS A 156 -17.47 -9.66 13.33
CA HIS A 156 -18.05 -8.72 12.35
C HIS A 156 -17.07 -7.61 11.94
N GLN A 157 -16.25 -7.12 12.87
CA GLN A 157 -15.42 -5.94 12.64
C GLN A 157 -14.03 -6.31 12.09
N THR A 158 -13.39 -7.37 12.60
CA THR A 158 -12.04 -7.77 12.19
C THR A 158 -11.88 -7.99 10.68
N PRO A 159 -12.79 -8.72 9.99
CA PRO A 159 -12.67 -8.93 8.55
C PRO A 159 -12.73 -7.63 7.75
N SER A 160 -13.65 -6.73 8.15
CA SER A 160 -13.89 -5.45 7.48
C SER A 160 -12.67 -4.53 7.61
N ILE A 161 -12.12 -4.40 8.82
CA ILE A 161 -10.91 -3.60 9.08
C ILE A 161 -9.72 -4.17 8.29
N PHE A 162 -9.58 -5.50 8.24
CA PHE A 162 -8.52 -6.17 7.48
C PHE A 162 -8.64 -5.90 5.99
N LEU A 163 -9.82 -6.11 5.41
CA LEU A 163 -10.09 -5.82 4.01
C LEU A 163 -9.86 -4.35 3.67
N SER A 164 -10.28 -3.43 4.53
CA SER A 164 -10.00 -2.00 4.35
C SER A 164 -8.50 -1.71 4.32
N SER A 165 -7.69 -2.34 5.18
CA SER A 165 -6.23 -2.18 5.16
C SER A 165 -5.62 -2.64 3.83
N VAL A 166 -6.07 -3.78 3.29
CA VAL A 166 -5.62 -4.34 2.01
C VAL A 166 -6.02 -3.44 0.85
N VAL A 167 -7.27 -2.97 0.81
CA VAL A 167 -7.77 -2.10 -0.26
C VAL A 167 -7.04 -0.77 -0.28
N LEU A 168 -6.78 -0.16 0.88
CA LEU A 168 -6.03 1.09 0.96
C LEU A 168 -4.59 0.92 0.47
N LEU A 169 -3.94 -0.20 0.83
CA LEU A 169 -2.58 -0.50 0.39
C LEU A 169 -2.51 -0.76 -1.12
N LEU A 170 -3.50 -1.45 -1.67
CA LEU A 170 -3.65 -1.67 -3.11
C LEU A 170 -3.89 -0.35 -3.85
N ALA A 171 -4.77 0.52 -3.33
CA ALA A 171 -5.03 1.83 -3.92
C ALA A 171 -3.78 2.70 -3.93
N ALA A 172 -3.03 2.72 -2.82
CA ALA A 172 -1.73 3.39 -2.75
C ALA A 172 -0.76 2.87 -3.80
N LEU A 173 -0.63 1.54 -3.93
CA LEU A 173 0.24 0.93 -4.94
C LEU A 173 -0.18 1.29 -6.37
N ILE A 174 -1.47 1.29 -6.68
CA ILE A 174 -2.00 1.67 -8.00
C ILE A 174 -1.63 3.12 -8.35
N ILE A 175 -1.68 4.03 -7.37
CA ILE A 175 -1.26 5.43 -7.55
C ILE A 175 0.26 5.52 -7.70
N TYR A 176 1.01 4.69 -6.96
CA TYR A 176 2.47 4.73 -6.96
C TYR A 176 3.08 4.18 -8.26
N ILE A 177 2.49 3.14 -8.87
CA ILE A 177 3.05 2.47 -10.06
C ILE A 177 3.30 3.45 -11.24
N PRO A 178 2.37 4.34 -11.63
CA PRO A 178 2.63 5.29 -12.70
C PRO A 178 3.71 6.31 -12.33
N LEU A 179 3.75 6.78 -11.08
CA LEU A 179 4.82 7.67 -10.60
C LEU A 179 6.18 7.00 -10.74
N TRP A 180 6.31 5.77 -10.23
CA TRP A 180 7.50 4.93 -10.39
C TRP A 180 7.88 4.75 -11.86
N THR A 181 6.91 4.42 -12.71
CA THR A 181 7.13 4.19 -14.14
C THR A 181 7.68 5.45 -14.81
N LEU A 182 7.15 6.63 -14.49
CA LEU A 182 7.60 7.91 -15.06
C LEU A 182 8.99 8.32 -14.58
N VAL A 183 9.42 7.90 -13.38
CA VAL A 183 10.81 8.10 -12.91
C VAL A 183 11.79 7.32 -13.77
N TYR A 184 11.51 6.03 -14.03
CA TYR A 184 12.44 5.13 -14.73
C TYR A 184 12.37 5.24 -16.25
N PHE A 185 11.17 5.47 -16.74
CA PHE A 185 10.82 5.49 -18.16
C PHE A 185 10.03 6.77 -18.43
N PRO A 186 10.70 7.94 -18.45
CA PRO A 186 10.03 9.23 -18.65
C PRO A 186 9.30 9.31 -20.00
N SER A 187 9.71 8.50 -20.98
CA SER A 187 9.09 8.32 -22.29
C SER A 187 8.26 7.04 -22.42
N ALA A 188 7.78 6.47 -21.30
CA ALA A 188 6.89 5.32 -21.32
C ALA A 188 5.64 5.59 -22.18
N ARG A 189 5.17 4.57 -22.89
CA ARG A 189 3.95 4.63 -23.73
C ARG A 189 2.67 4.62 -22.88
N LEU A 190 2.54 5.57 -21.97
CA LEU A 190 1.33 5.82 -21.20
C LEU A 190 0.43 6.80 -21.96
N PRO A 191 -0.91 6.73 -21.80
CA PRO A 191 -1.82 7.71 -22.37
C PRO A 191 -1.44 9.14 -21.98
N GLY A 192 -1.35 10.05 -22.94
CA GLY A 192 -0.81 11.40 -22.70
C GLY A 192 -1.58 12.21 -21.64
N PHE A 193 -2.88 11.99 -21.49
CA PHE A 193 -3.68 12.62 -20.43
C PHE A 193 -3.26 12.14 -19.03
N LEU A 194 -2.94 10.86 -18.86
CA LEU A 194 -2.43 10.30 -17.60
C LEU A 194 -1.06 10.88 -17.30
N VAL A 195 -0.15 10.90 -18.28
CA VAL A 195 1.20 11.46 -18.07
C VAL A 195 1.12 12.91 -17.59
N ARG A 196 0.31 13.75 -18.26
CA ARG A 196 0.12 15.16 -17.86
C ARG A 196 -0.43 15.28 -16.44
N PHE A 197 -1.45 14.49 -16.08
CA PHE A 197 -2.01 14.49 -14.74
C PHE A 197 -0.98 14.10 -13.68
N TYR A 198 -0.25 13.01 -13.91
CA TYR A 198 0.74 12.50 -12.96
C TYR A 198 1.95 13.42 -12.82
N ARG A 199 2.42 14.06 -13.90
CA ARG A 199 3.48 15.08 -13.82
C ARG A 199 3.01 16.32 -13.06
N TYR A 200 1.84 16.86 -13.41
CA TYR A 200 1.29 18.07 -12.78
C TYR A 200 0.96 17.90 -11.30
N HIS A 201 0.58 16.70 -10.88
CA HIS A 201 0.24 16.39 -9.48
C HIS A 201 1.26 15.48 -8.78
N ALA A 202 2.49 15.35 -9.30
CA ALA A 202 3.45 14.34 -8.85
C ALA A 202 3.63 14.34 -7.33
N ARG A 203 3.97 15.49 -6.75
CA ARG A 203 4.17 15.66 -5.30
C ARG A 203 2.92 15.30 -4.49
N ASN A 204 1.75 15.77 -4.91
CA ASN A 204 0.48 15.50 -4.23
C ASN A 204 0.11 14.00 -4.29
N LEU A 205 0.38 13.33 -5.42
CA LEU A 205 0.10 11.92 -5.59
C LEU A 205 1.05 11.05 -4.76
N PHE A 206 2.33 11.42 -4.63
CA PHE A 206 3.25 10.78 -3.69
C PHE A 206 2.77 10.92 -2.23
N TYR A 207 2.39 12.14 -1.80
CA TYR A 207 1.82 12.34 -0.46
C TYR A 207 0.54 11.55 -0.26
N PHE A 208 -0.36 11.55 -1.24
CA PHE A 208 -1.62 10.83 -1.15
C PHE A 208 -1.39 9.31 -1.04
N SER A 209 -0.48 8.75 -1.84
CA SER A 209 -0.03 7.36 -1.70
C SER A 209 0.54 7.07 -0.31
N GLY A 210 1.35 7.98 0.22
CA GLY A 210 1.89 7.90 1.58
C GLY A 210 0.80 7.90 2.66
N ILE A 211 -0.20 8.78 2.53
CA ILE A 211 -1.34 8.88 3.46
C ILE A 211 -2.16 7.59 3.44
N LEU A 212 -2.50 7.06 2.25
CA LEU A 212 -3.24 5.80 2.14
C LEU A 212 -2.47 4.63 2.78
N SER A 213 -1.15 4.58 2.55
CA SER A 213 -0.26 3.59 3.18
C SER A 213 -0.20 3.75 4.70
N PHE A 214 -0.18 4.98 5.19
CA PHE A 214 -0.17 5.28 6.61
C PHE A 214 -1.49 4.89 7.30
N VAL A 215 -2.63 5.17 6.69
CA VAL A 215 -3.93 4.70 7.19
C VAL A 215 -3.98 3.17 7.17
N SER A 216 -3.52 2.53 6.10
CA SER A 216 -3.42 1.06 6.03
C SER A 216 -2.53 0.49 7.16
N PHE A 217 -1.40 1.14 7.46
CA PHE A 217 -0.54 0.79 8.58
C PHE A 217 -1.29 0.85 9.92
N ILE A 218 -2.02 1.94 10.20
CA ILE A 218 -2.82 2.07 11.44
C ILE A 218 -3.84 0.95 11.56
N LEU A 219 -4.56 0.63 10.48
CA LEU A 219 -5.54 -0.46 10.48
C LEU A 219 -4.86 -1.83 10.71
N THR A 220 -3.71 -2.05 10.07
CA THR A 220 -2.94 -3.29 10.24
C THR A 220 -2.45 -3.45 11.68
N VAL A 221 -1.93 -2.38 12.30
CA VAL A 221 -1.52 -2.39 13.72
C VAL A 221 -2.72 -2.62 14.64
N THR A 222 -3.84 -1.97 14.37
CA THR A 222 -5.09 -2.15 15.14
C THR A 222 -5.51 -3.62 15.16
N ILE A 223 -5.36 -4.33 14.05
CA ILE A 223 -5.62 -5.77 13.99
C ILE A 223 -4.51 -6.54 14.72
N GLY A 224 -3.24 -6.30 14.37
CA GLY A 224 -2.10 -7.04 14.92
C GLY A 224 -1.96 -6.96 16.44
N VAL A 225 -2.34 -5.83 17.03
CA VAL A 225 -2.37 -5.62 18.49
C VAL A 225 -3.74 -5.90 19.06
N GLY A 226 -4.77 -5.22 18.56
CA GLY A 226 -6.12 -5.27 19.15
C GLY A 226 -6.76 -6.65 19.04
N TYR A 227 -6.72 -7.27 17.87
CA TYR A 227 -7.27 -8.62 17.69
C TYR A 227 -6.43 -9.68 18.43
N LYS A 228 -5.10 -9.49 18.52
CA LYS A 228 -4.23 -10.38 19.30
C LYS A 228 -4.56 -10.34 20.79
N LEU A 229 -4.67 -9.14 21.37
CA LEU A 229 -5.06 -8.97 22.77
C LEU A 229 -6.46 -9.52 23.03
N PHE A 230 -7.39 -9.30 22.11
CA PHE A 230 -8.73 -9.86 22.16
C PHE A 230 -8.67 -11.40 22.23
N LEU A 231 -8.00 -12.07 21.28
CA LEU A 231 -7.89 -13.53 21.29
C LEU A 231 -7.10 -14.07 22.48
N MET A 232 -6.09 -13.34 22.99
CA MET A 232 -5.37 -13.71 24.21
C MET A 232 -6.31 -13.77 25.42
N GLY A 233 -7.25 -12.82 25.52
CA GLY A 233 -8.29 -12.85 26.54
C GLY A 233 -9.18 -14.10 26.43
N PHE A 234 -9.68 -14.40 25.23
CA PHE A 234 -10.49 -15.60 24.98
C PHE A 234 -9.73 -16.90 25.28
N ALA A 235 -8.45 -16.99 24.89
CA ALA A 235 -7.63 -18.15 25.16
C ALA A 235 -7.39 -18.35 26.67
N SER A 236 -7.08 -17.27 27.39
CA SER A 236 -6.90 -17.29 28.85
C SER A 236 -8.18 -17.68 29.58
N ASP A 237 -9.31 -17.09 29.19
CA ASP A 237 -10.63 -17.41 29.75
C ASP A 237 -11.00 -18.87 29.49
N PHE A 238 -10.86 -19.33 28.24
CA PHE A 238 -11.10 -20.73 27.89
C PHE A 238 -10.28 -21.67 28.77
N ASN A 239 -8.97 -21.47 28.86
CA ASN A 239 -8.08 -22.33 29.65
C ASN A 239 -8.45 -22.31 31.15
N THR A 240 -8.84 -21.16 31.70
CA THR A 240 -9.24 -21.03 33.11
C THR A 240 -10.55 -21.78 33.39
N TRP A 241 -11.58 -21.56 32.57
CA TRP A 241 -12.88 -22.22 32.71
C TRP A 241 -12.80 -23.71 32.42
N TYR A 242 -11.89 -24.11 31.53
CA TYR A 242 -11.61 -25.51 31.24
C TYR A 242 -10.99 -26.22 32.44
N MET A 243 -9.99 -25.62 33.09
CA MET A 243 -9.40 -26.13 34.33
C MET A 243 -10.43 -26.28 35.45
N PHE A 244 -11.33 -25.31 35.59
CA PHE A 244 -12.44 -25.40 36.55
C PHE A 244 -13.38 -26.57 36.23
N ALA A 245 -13.77 -26.74 34.98
CA ALA A 245 -14.64 -27.84 34.56
C ALA A 245 -13.99 -29.23 34.76
N ILE A 246 -12.69 -29.36 34.50
CA ILE A 246 -11.93 -30.57 34.83
C ILE A 246 -11.97 -30.85 36.33
N PHE A 247 -11.70 -29.83 37.15
CA PHE A 247 -11.72 -29.97 38.60
C PHE A 247 -13.08 -30.43 39.13
N GLU A 248 -14.17 -29.85 38.63
CA GLU A 248 -15.54 -30.23 39.04
C GLU A 248 -15.94 -31.64 38.57
N THR A 249 -15.51 -32.04 37.37
CA THR A 249 -15.90 -33.34 36.79
C THR A 249 -14.97 -34.50 37.17
N GLY A 250 -13.77 -34.21 37.68
CA GLY A 250 -12.75 -35.20 38.00
C GLY A 250 -12.18 -35.94 36.77
N SER A 251 -12.44 -35.45 35.55
CA SER A 251 -12.02 -36.11 34.32
C SER A 251 -10.56 -35.80 33.99
N THR A 252 -9.75 -36.85 33.80
CA THR A 252 -8.36 -36.77 33.32
C THR A 252 -8.22 -37.02 31.82
N THR A 253 -9.33 -37.32 31.13
CA THR A 253 -9.33 -37.84 29.75
C THR A 253 -9.50 -36.77 28.69
N LEU A 254 -9.93 -35.57 29.08
CA LEU A 254 -10.11 -34.44 28.19
C LEU A 254 -9.01 -33.45 28.56
N ASP A 255 -8.06 -33.18 27.66
CA ASP A 255 -7.04 -32.14 27.84
C ASP A 255 -7.07 -31.20 26.63
N TRP A 256 -7.84 -30.12 26.72
CA TRP A 256 -7.95 -29.10 25.67
C TRP A 256 -7.22 -27.84 26.08
N SER A 257 -6.59 -27.18 25.12
CA SER A 257 -5.94 -25.89 25.33
C SER A 257 -6.20 -24.94 24.18
N ALA A 258 -6.47 -23.68 24.51
CA ALA A 258 -6.50 -22.57 23.56
C ALA A 258 -5.14 -21.88 23.52
N GLU A 259 -4.62 -21.68 22.31
CA GLU A 259 -3.33 -21.06 22.04
C GLU A 259 -3.46 -20.00 20.93
N ILE A 260 -2.66 -18.94 21.04
CA ILE A 260 -2.52 -17.95 19.98
C ILE A 260 -1.69 -18.54 18.85
N GLY A 261 -2.17 -18.40 17.62
CA GLY A 261 -1.48 -18.90 16.45
C GLY A 261 -0.49 -17.89 15.84
N SER A 262 0.33 -18.39 14.92
CA SER A 262 1.44 -17.67 14.26
C SER A 262 0.99 -16.73 13.13
N ALA A 263 -0.30 -16.69 12.77
CA ALA A 263 -0.80 -15.75 11.75
C ALA A 263 -0.50 -14.28 12.11
N PHE A 264 -0.42 -13.98 13.41
CA PHE A 264 -0.02 -12.66 13.89
C PHE A 264 1.40 -12.29 13.50
N ASP A 265 2.31 -13.24 13.30
CA ASP A 265 3.68 -12.96 12.87
C ASP A 265 3.69 -12.42 11.43
N LEU A 266 2.79 -12.93 10.56
CA LEU A 266 2.58 -12.40 9.21
C LEU A 266 2.02 -10.97 9.26
N VAL A 267 1.04 -10.71 10.14
CA VAL A 267 0.44 -9.38 10.31
C VAL A 267 1.47 -8.38 10.86
N TRP A 268 2.32 -8.80 11.79
CA TRP A 268 3.41 -7.99 12.32
C TRP A 268 4.45 -7.66 11.25
N ALA A 269 4.90 -8.67 10.49
CA ALA A 269 5.82 -8.46 9.38
C ALA A 269 5.21 -7.50 8.33
N ALA A 270 3.95 -7.71 7.96
CA ALA A 270 3.24 -6.83 7.04
C ALA A 270 3.18 -5.39 7.56
N SER A 271 2.85 -5.21 8.84
CA SER A 271 2.83 -3.90 9.50
C SER A 271 4.18 -3.19 9.41
N THR A 272 5.28 -3.89 9.68
CA THR A 272 6.64 -3.35 9.56
C THR A 272 6.93 -2.91 8.13
N PHE A 273 6.61 -3.73 7.13
CA PHE A 273 6.81 -3.35 5.74
C PHE A 273 5.93 -2.17 5.31
N THR A 274 4.68 -2.08 5.78
CA THR A 274 3.83 -0.91 5.52
C THR A 274 4.40 0.36 6.15
N ALA A 275 4.95 0.28 7.36
CA ALA A 275 5.64 1.41 7.98
C ALA A 275 6.88 1.84 7.19
N LEU A 276 7.70 0.86 6.75
CA LEU A 276 8.86 1.11 5.90
C LEU A 276 8.47 1.72 4.55
N THR A 277 7.33 1.33 3.97
CA THR A 277 6.76 1.99 2.80
C THR A 277 6.53 3.47 3.04
N VAL A 278 5.83 3.85 4.13
CA VAL A 278 5.57 5.26 4.46
C VAL A 278 6.87 6.04 4.63
N ILE A 279 7.84 5.47 5.35
CA ILE A 279 9.16 6.09 5.57
C ILE A 279 9.88 6.26 4.22
N SER A 280 9.93 5.21 3.41
CA SER A 280 10.63 5.23 2.12
C SER A 280 10.01 6.20 1.11
N ILE A 281 8.69 6.38 1.10
CA ILE A 281 8.02 7.41 0.28
C ILE A 281 8.45 8.81 0.74
N ASN A 282 8.51 9.07 2.05
CA ASN A 282 8.95 10.36 2.57
C ASN A 282 10.43 10.63 2.23
N ILE A 283 11.30 9.62 2.34
CA ILE A 283 12.72 9.76 1.95
C ILE A 283 12.84 10.00 0.44
N ALA A 284 12.07 9.28 -0.37
CA ALA A 284 12.05 9.48 -1.82
C ALA A 284 11.62 10.91 -2.20
N LEU A 285 10.60 11.45 -1.54
CA LEU A 285 10.19 12.86 -1.69
C LEU A 285 11.27 13.84 -1.23
N HIS A 286 11.93 13.57 -0.11
CA HIS A 286 13.03 14.42 0.36
C HIS A 286 14.19 14.47 -0.64
N ASN A 287 14.42 13.38 -1.38
CA ASN A 287 15.43 13.29 -2.43
C ASN A 287 14.96 13.79 -3.81
N GLY A 288 13.83 14.51 -3.87
CA GLY A 288 13.33 15.16 -5.09
C GLY A 288 12.79 14.20 -6.15
N LEU A 289 12.26 13.04 -5.75
CA LEU A 289 11.68 12.08 -6.71
C LEU A 289 10.47 12.66 -7.46
N ASP A 290 9.71 13.52 -6.81
CA ASP A 290 8.61 14.29 -7.40
C ASP A 290 9.10 15.24 -8.51
N GLU A 291 10.18 15.97 -8.26
CA GLU A 291 10.77 16.87 -9.26
C GLU A 291 11.21 16.12 -10.51
N LYS A 292 11.68 14.87 -10.37
CA LYS A 292 12.09 14.03 -11.52
C LYS A 292 10.93 13.54 -12.36
N VAL A 293 9.78 13.31 -11.73
CA VAL A 293 8.55 12.97 -12.45
C VAL A 293 8.03 14.20 -13.16
N GLU A 294 8.01 15.35 -12.49
CA GLU A 294 7.53 16.62 -13.04
C GLU A 294 8.41 17.11 -14.20
N TRP A 295 9.74 17.05 -14.03
CA TRP A 295 10.75 17.61 -14.93
C TRP A 295 11.85 16.59 -15.27
N PRO A 296 11.63 15.67 -16.23
CA PRO A 296 12.64 14.68 -16.60
C PRO A 296 13.87 15.37 -17.22
N ALA A 297 15.07 15.00 -16.76
CA ALA A 297 16.33 15.64 -17.15
C ALA A 297 16.61 15.64 -18.67
N ASP A 298 16.02 14.70 -19.41
CA ASP A 298 16.18 14.58 -20.86
C ASP A 298 15.42 15.69 -21.64
N GLU A 299 14.47 16.39 -21.03
CA GLU A 299 13.78 17.55 -21.64
C GLU A 299 14.60 18.86 -21.55
N LYS A 300 15.66 18.91 -20.72
CA LYS A 300 16.58 20.07 -20.67
C LYS A 300 17.46 20.20 -21.93
N ALA A 301 17.55 19.16 -22.76
CA ALA A 301 18.40 19.17 -23.96
C ALA A 301 17.65 19.55 -25.26
N SER A 302 16.32 19.65 -25.23
CA SER A 302 15.49 19.79 -26.43
C SER A 302 14.61 21.05 -26.48
N CYS A 303 14.79 22.01 -25.58
CA CYS A 303 14.23 23.35 -25.75
C CYS A 303 15.27 24.29 -26.38
N PRO A 304 15.22 24.58 -27.69
CA PRO A 304 15.73 25.85 -28.16
C PRO A 304 14.73 26.93 -27.71
N TYR A 305 15.26 28.07 -27.28
CA TYR A 305 14.47 29.31 -27.23
C TYR A 305 13.83 29.58 -28.60
#